data_AF-E5AV62-F1
#
_entry.id   AF-E5AV62-F1
#
_cell.length_a   1.000
_cell.length_b   1.000
_cell.length_c   1.000
_cell.angle_alpha   90.00
_cell.angle_beta   90.00
_cell.angle_gamma   90.00
#
_symmetry.space_group_name_H-M   'P 1'
#
loop_
_entity.id
_entity.type
_entity.pdbx_description
1 polymer ?
#
loop_
_entity_poly.entity_id
_entity_poly.type
_entity_poly.pdbx_seq_one_letter_code
_entity_poly.pdbx_strand_id
1 'polypeptide(L)'
;MEAPTDRREALEVLPRRGLSQRKACCYLGLGRRVATYTLKQPQKNRSVSERLIAAAQEVPRLGYRRMSVWLALGESHVRRMWRALQLNSD
;
A
#
# COMPACT_ATOMS: atom_id res chain seq x y z
N MET A 1 2.48 9.00 10.22
CA MET A 1 1.76 7.71 10.11
C MET A 1 0.44 7.94 9.38
N GLU A 2 0.52 8.23 8.08
CA GLU A 2 -0.69 8.50 7.28
C GLU A 2 -1.18 7.25 6.54
N ALA A 3 -0.30 6.27 6.28
CA ALA A 3 -0.68 5.05 5.58
C ALA A 3 -0.92 3.88 6.56
N PRO A 4 -1.87 2.98 6.25
CA PRO A 4 -2.06 1.71 6.98
C PRO A 4 -0.80 0.83 7.02
N THR A 5 0.11 1.01 6.05
CA THR A 5 1.41 0.33 6.00
C THR A 5 2.33 0.82 7.12
N ASP A 6 2.47 2.14 7.31
CA ASP A 6 3.30 2.72 8.38
C ASP A 6 2.92 2.19 9.76
N ARG A 7 1.62 2.02 10.03
CA ARG A 7 1.13 1.50 11.31
C ARG A 7 1.46 0.02 11.49
N ARG A 8 1.47 -0.77 10.41
CA ARG A 8 1.89 -2.18 10.45
C ARG A 8 3.39 -2.31 10.67
N GLU A 9 4.19 -1.46 10.02
CA GLU A 9 5.63 -1.42 10.24
C GLU A 9 5.96 -1.02 11.68
N ALA A 10 5.28 -0.01 12.23
CA ALA A 10 5.42 0.36 13.63
C ALA A 10 5.06 -0.80 14.58
N LEU A 11 4.05 -1.62 14.22
CA LEU A 11 3.64 -2.78 15.01
C LEU A 11 4.70 -3.91 15.03
N GLU A 12 5.58 -3.99 14.04
CA GLU A 12 6.73 -4.90 14.03
C GLU A 12 7.88 -4.39 14.91
N VAL A 13 8.03 -3.08 15.05
CA VAL A 13 9.13 -2.44 15.78
C VAL A 13 8.86 -2.33 17.28
N LEU A 14 7.64 -1.95 17.67
CA LEU A 14 7.27 -1.70 19.08
C LEU A 14 7.47 -2.92 19.99
N PRO A 15 7.16 -4.16 19.58
CA PRO A 15 7.43 -5.33 20.42
C PRO A 15 8.90 -5.57 20.69
N ARG A 16 9.78 -5.28 19.71
CA ARG A 16 11.24 -5.38 19.86
C ARG A 16 11.79 -4.35 20.84
N ARG A 17 11.02 -3.31 21.17
CA ARG A 17 11.34 -2.28 22.16
C ARG A 17 10.75 -2.57 23.54
N GLY A 18 10.21 -3.77 23.78
CA GLY A 18 9.71 -4.21 25.08
C GLY A 18 8.22 -3.98 25.32
N LEU A 19 7.47 -3.54 24.31
CA LEU A 19 6.01 -3.46 24.41
C LEU A 19 5.37 -4.82 24.14
N SER A 20 4.38 -5.21 24.95
CA SER A 20 3.56 -6.37 24.57
C SER A 20 2.78 -6.05 23.28
N GLN A 21 2.51 -7.07 22.47
CA GLN A 21 1.72 -6.93 21.24
C GLN A 21 0.38 -6.22 21.50
N ARG A 22 -0.26 -6.48 22.66
CA ARG A 22 -1.48 -5.79 23.10
C ARG A 22 -1.25 -4.28 23.29
N LYS A 23 -0.20 -3.89 24.02
CA LYS A 23 0.12 -2.47 24.23
C LYS A 23 0.50 -1.78 22.92
N ALA A 24 1.25 -2.44 22.05
CA ALA A 24 1.60 -1.91 20.72
C ALA A 24 0.35 -1.68 19.85
N CYS A 25 -0.58 -2.64 19.80
CA CYS A 25 -1.86 -2.46 19.10
C CYS A 25 -2.69 -1.29 19.66
N CYS A 26 -2.83 -1.20 21.00
CA CYS A 26 -3.54 -0.09 21.63
C CYS A 26 -2.89 1.27 21.32
N TYR A 27 -1.57 1.36 21.41
CA TYR A 27 -0.81 2.57 21.13
C TYR A 27 -1.00 3.04 19.67
N LEU A 28 -1.09 2.11 18.73
CA LEU A 28 -1.28 2.40 17.30
C LEU A 28 -2.75 2.51 16.86
N GLY A 29 -3.71 2.36 17.79
CA GLY A 29 -5.14 2.34 17.47
C GLY A 29 -5.56 1.18 16.56
N LEU A 30 -4.83 0.06 16.60
CA LEU A 30 -5.08 -1.13 15.78
C LEU A 30 -5.83 -2.21 16.58
N GLY A 31 -6.77 -2.89 15.92
CA GLY A 31 -7.36 -4.11 16.48
C GLY A 31 -6.35 -5.24 16.55
N ARG A 32 -6.41 -6.09 17.59
CA ARG A 32 -5.48 -7.22 17.81
C ARG A 32 -5.33 -8.13 16.58
N ARG A 33 -6.41 -8.34 15.81
CA ARG A 33 -6.41 -9.17 14.60
C ARG A 33 -5.47 -8.66 13.52
N VAL A 34 -5.16 -7.36 13.50
CA VAL A 34 -4.22 -6.78 12.53
C VAL A 34 -2.82 -7.36 12.73
N ALA A 35 -2.43 -7.61 13.97
CA ALA A 35 -1.12 -8.12 14.33
C ALA A 35 -0.87 -9.56 13.89
N THR A 36 -1.94 -10.33 13.65
CA THR A 36 -1.88 -11.73 13.20
C THR A 36 -2.33 -11.89 11.75
N TYR A 37 -2.66 -10.79 11.07
CA TYR A 37 -3.19 -10.85 9.71
C TYR A 37 -2.06 -10.87 8.68
N THR A 38 -1.85 -12.03 8.07
CA THR A 38 -0.93 -12.20 6.94
C THR A 38 -1.64 -11.90 5.62
N LEU A 39 -1.02 -11.07 4.78
CA LEU A 39 -1.51 -10.80 3.42
C LEU A 39 -1.47 -12.09 2.59
N LYS A 40 -2.62 -12.56 2.11
CA LYS A 40 -2.73 -13.83 1.37
C LYS A 40 -2.25 -13.77 -0.08
N GLN A 41 -2.25 -12.59 -0.70
CA GLN A 41 -1.96 -12.45 -2.14
C GLN A 41 -1.15 -11.20 -2.46
N PRO A 42 0.05 -11.02 -1.88
CA PRO A 42 0.91 -9.89 -2.25
C PRO A 42 1.30 -9.93 -3.73
N GLN A 43 1.44 -11.12 -4.32
CA GLN A 43 1.82 -11.30 -5.73
C GLN A 43 0.76 -10.79 -6.71
N LYS A 44 -0.52 -10.76 -6.32
CA LYS A 44 -1.60 -10.31 -7.22
C LYS A 44 -1.44 -8.84 -7.64
N ASN A 45 -0.80 -8.05 -6.79
CA ASN A 45 -0.52 -6.64 -7.09
C ASN A 45 0.69 -6.47 -8.02
N ARG A 46 1.56 -7.49 -8.13
CA ARG A 46 2.81 -7.41 -8.91
C ARG A 46 2.56 -7.22 -10.40
N SER A 47 1.68 -8.02 -10.98
CA SER A 47 1.32 -7.89 -12.41
C SER A 47 0.65 -6.55 -12.71
N VAL A 48 -0.16 -6.04 -11.77
CA VAL A 48 -0.80 -4.72 -11.89
C VAL A 48 0.23 -3.60 -11.79
N SER A 49 1.22 -3.70 -10.89
CA SER A 49 2.29 -2.71 -10.80
C SER A 49 3.17 -2.68 -12.04
N GLU A 50 3.55 -3.83 -12.59
CA GLU A 50 4.36 -3.91 -13.81
C GLU A 50 3.63 -3.27 -15.00
N ARG A 51 2.34 -3.58 -15.19
CA ARG A 51 1.49 -2.93 -16.20
C ARG A 51 1.36 -1.42 -16.00
N LEU A 52 1.25 -0.96 -14.76
CA LEU A 52 1.15 0.47 -14.44
C LEU A 52 2.44 1.22 -14.75
N ILE A 53 3.60 0.64 -14.42
CA ILE A 53 4.91 1.25 -14.71
C ILE A 53 5.12 1.35 -16.21
N ALA A 54 4.85 0.28 -16.96
CA ALA A 54 4.97 0.29 -18.42
C ALA A 54 4.06 1.36 -19.05
N ALA A 55 2.78 1.42 -18.65
CA ALA A 55 1.85 2.42 -19.18
C ALA A 55 2.23 3.86 -18.79
N ALA A 56 2.78 4.06 -17.58
CA ALA A 56 3.27 5.37 -17.15
C ALA A 56 4.49 5.83 -17.96
N GLN A 57 5.36 4.91 -18.39
CA GLN A 57 6.49 5.23 -19.26
C GLN A 57 6.03 5.55 -20.70
N GLU A 58 5.03 4.82 -21.20
CA GLU A 58 4.45 5.10 -22.53
C GLU A 58 3.73 6.45 -22.58
N VAL A 59 3.03 6.83 -21.51
CA VAL A 59 2.25 8.09 -21.47
C VAL A 59 2.47 8.87 -20.16
N PRO A 60 3.63 9.54 -19.99
CA PRO A 60 4.03 10.18 -18.71
C PRO A 60 3.10 11.27 -18.20
N ARG A 61 2.32 11.91 -19.09
CA ARG A 61 1.40 13.00 -18.72
C ARG A 61 0.08 12.49 -18.13
N LEU A 62 -0.17 11.19 -18.15
CA LEU A 62 -1.41 10.63 -17.61
C LEU A 62 -1.25 10.36 -16.11
N GLY A 63 -2.01 11.10 -15.31
CA GLY A 63 -2.18 10.77 -13.90
C GLY A 63 -3.01 9.49 -13.68
N TYR A 64 -3.02 9.01 -12.44
CA TYR A 64 -3.64 7.73 -12.05
C TYR A 64 -5.09 7.54 -12.52
N ARG A 65 -5.90 8.61 -12.58
CA ARG A 65 -7.32 8.55 -12.96
C ARG A 65 -7.53 8.24 -14.44
N ARG A 66 -6.65 8.77 -15.31
CA ARG A 66 -6.69 8.41 -16.74
C ARG A 66 -6.09 7.03 -16.95
N MET A 67 -5.03 6.69 -16.20
CA MET A 67 -4.41 5.37 -16.28
C MET A 67 -5.36 4.23 -15.86
N SER A 68 -6.28 4.47 -14.91
CA SER A 68 -7.28 3.47 -14.54
C SER A 68 -8.26 3.16 -15.67
N VAL A 69 -8.64 4.16 -16.46
CA VAL A 69 -9.48 3.95 -17.64
C VAL A 69 -8.68 3.23 -18.73
N TRP A 70 -7.45 3.69 -18.99
CA TRP A 70 -6.57 3.11 -20.02
C TRP A 70 -6.30 1.62 -19.80
N LEU A 71 -6.04 1.22 -18.54
CA LEU A 71 -5.75 -0.17 -18.20
C LEU A 71 -6.99 -1.01 -17.87
N ALA A 72 -8.19 -0.42 -17.94
CA ALA A 72 -9.46 -1.01 -17.52
C ALA A 72 -9.40 -1.56 -16.08
N LEU A 73 -8.79 -0.80 -15.17
CA LEU A 73 -8.63 -1.13 -13.76
C LEU A 73 -9.49 -0.24 -12.87
N GLY A 74 -9.90 -0.75 -11.71
CA GLY A 74 -10.63 0.06 -10.73
C GLY A 74 -9.79 1.25 -10.23
N GLU A 75 -10.36 2.46 -10.28
CA GLU A 75 -9.66 3.71 -9.92
C GLU A 75 -9.04 3.66 -8.52
N SER A 76 -9.78 3.16 -7.53
CA SER A 76 -9.29 3.05 -6.14
C SER A 76 -8.05 2.14 -6.02
N HIS A 77 -7.99 1.08 -6.84
CA HIS A 77 -6.84 0.18 -6.86
C HIS A 77 -5.63 0.87 -7.49
N VAL A 78 -5.83 1.51 -8.65
CA VAL A 78 -4.77 2.25 -9.35
C VAL A 78 -4.25 3.40 -8.51
N ARG A 79 -5.11 4.21 -7.89
CA ARG A 79 -4.70 5.29 -6.98
C ARG A 79 -3.81 4.78 -5.84
N ARG A 80 -4.16 3.63 -5.25
CA ARG A 80 -3.37 3.01 -4.17
C ARG A 80 -2.00 2.58 -4.66
N MET A 81 -1.94 1.91 -5.82
CA MET A 81 -0.68 1.47 -6.43
C MET A 81 0.18 2.64 -6.90
N TRP A 82 -0.45 3.68 -7.45
CA TRP A 82 0.23 4.90 -7.89
C TRP A 82 0.99 5.59 -6.76
N ARG A 83 0.36 5.71 -5.58
CA ARG A 83 1.01 6.21 -4.37
C ARG A 83 2.11 5.27 -3.87
N ALA A 84 1.87 3.97 -3.87
CA ALA A 84 2.85 2.97 -3.41
C ALA A 84 4.11 2.91 -4.31
N LEU A 85 3.93 3.14 -5.61
CA LEU A 85 5.00 3.16 -6.62
C LEU A 85 5.63 4.55 -6.79
N GLN A 86 5.15 5.56 -6.07
CA GLN A 86 5.62 6.95 -6.17
C GLN A 86 5.63 7.50 -7.60
N LEU A 87 4.66 7.11 -8.43
CA LEU A 87 4.53 7.56 -9.83
C LEU A 87 4.01 9.01 -9.97
N ASN A 88 4.00 9.78 -8.88
CA ASN A 88 3.70 11.20 -8.95
C ASN A 88 4.96 11.92 -9.43
N SER A 89 4.96 12.34 -10.69
CA SER A 89 5.90 13.33 -11.19
C SER A 89 5.49 14.69 -10.61
N ASP A 90 6.34 15.24 -9.74
CA ASP A 90 6.39 16.61 -9.19
C ASP A 90 5.07 17.38 -8.93
#